data_AF-H3GFU9-F1
#
_entry.id   AF-H3GFU9-F1
#
_cell.length_a   1.000
_cell.length_b   1.000
_cell.length_c   1.000
_cell.angle_alpha   90.00
_cell.angle_beta   90.00
_cell.angle_gamma   90.00
#
_symmetry.space_group_name_H-M   'P 1'
#
loop_
_entity.id
_entity.type
_entity.pdbx_description
1 polymer ?
#
loop_
_entity_poly.entity_id
_entity_poly.type
_entity_poly.pdbx_seq_one_letter_code
_entity_poly.pdbx_strand_id
1 'polypeptide(L)'
;MPRRVSWREIAVDVDAAEGEAEVARLKSFDIDKSQAMGCSICPGADHKMRYRLLECSSKTCAEACPVKCAWRGKMVTCLASKHVSIFESGAHSSATASPGRKKLSLAQKALCRDLAQNHLRPMRIRHALSRKFAPPPDDLPPLKTVQNFVNHFGRTQMANNDRVTASRI
;
A
#
# COMPACT_ATOMS: atom_id res chain seq x y z
N MET A 1 -6.85 -14.60 -29.86
CA MET A 1 -6.08 -13.46 -29.30
C MET A 1 -6.58 -13.14 -27.90
N PRO A 2 -5.73 -12.84 -26.91
CA PRO A 2 -6.18 -12.46 -25.58
C PRO A 2 -7.09 -11.23 -25.67
N ARG A 3 -8.26 -11.26 -25.01
CA ARG A 3 -9.17 -10.10 -24.97
C ARG A 3 -8.42 -8.91 -24.39
N ARG A 4 -8.35 -7.79 -25.12
CA ARG A 4 -7.83 -6.53 -24.58
C ARG A 4 -8.78 -6.05 -23.51
N VAL A 5 -8.28 -5.92 -22.29
CA VAL A 5 -9.01 -5.29 -21.19
C VAL A 5 -9.03 -3.79 -21.44
N SER A 6 -10.23 -3.19 -21.50
CA SER A 6 -10.43 -1.75 -21.62
C SER A 6 -10.25 -1.10 -20.24
N TRP A 7 -9.05 -0.63 -19.97
CA TRP A 7 -8.74 0.08 -18.72
C TRP A 7 -9.22 1.53 -18.79
N ARG A 8 -10.05 1.94 -17.83
CA ARG A 8 -10.39 3.34 -17.56
C ARG A 8 -9.37 3.92 -16.59
N GLU A 9 -8.95 5.15 -16.86
CA GLU A 9 -8.02 5.90 -16.01
C GLU A 9 -8.74 6.47 -14.79
N ILE A 10 -8.15 6.26 -13.61
CA ILE A 10 -8.57 6.93 -12.36
C ILE A 10 -7.60 8.06 -12.06
N ALA A 11 -6.30 7.77 -12.14
CA ALA A 11 -5.23 8.75 -11.97
C ALA A 11 -4.03 8.32 -12.81
N VAL A 12 -3.36 9.27 -13.46
CA VAL A 12 -2.23 8.99 -14.35
C VAL A 12 -1.05 9.87 -13.96
N ASP A 13 0.12 9.24 -13.83
CA ASP A 13 1.39 9.87 -13.46
C ASP A 13 1.30 10.88 -12.30
N VAL A 14 0.56 10.51 -11.25
CA VAL A 14 0.42 11.32 -10.05
C VAL A 14 1.51 10.97 -9.04
N ASP A 15 1.81 11.91 -8.14
CA ASP A 15 2.77 11.63 -7.07
C ASP A 15 2.26 10.56 -6.10
N ALA A 16 3.14 10.11 -5.20
CA ALA A 16 2.82 9.02 -4.28
C ALA A 16 1.70 9.39 -3.27
N ALA A 17 1.59 10.64 -2.86
CA ALA A 17 0.60 11.10 -1.89
C ALA A 17 -0.79 11.21 -2.54
N GLU A 18 -0.87 11.82 -3.73
CA GLU A 18 -2.09 11.86 -4.53
C GLU A 18 -2.55 10.44 -4.91
N GLY A 19 -1.62 9.59 -5.34
CA GLY A 19 -1.91 8.18 -5.61
C GLY A 19 -2.42 7.42 -4.38
N GLU A 20 -1.89 7.68 -3.18
CA GLU A 20 -2.41 7.07 -1.95
C GLU A 20 -3.84 7.53 -1.63
N ALA A 21 -4.16 8.80 -1.88
CA ALA A 21 -5.51 9.33 -1.67
C ALA A 21 -6.54 8.68 -2.61
N GLU A 22 -6.18 8.49 -3.89
CA GLU A 22 -7.07 7.79 -4.83
C GLU A 22 -7.25 6.32 -4.46
N VAL A 23 -6.19 5.63 -4.04
CA VAL A 23 -6.29 4.25 -3.56
C VAL A 23 -7.17 4.13 -2.31
N ALA A 24 -7.14 5.12 -1.42
CA ALA A 24 -7.95 5.12 -0.20
C ALA A 24 -9.46 5.23 -0.49
N ARG A 25 -9.85 5.82 -1.62
CA ARG A 25 -11.25 5.92 -2.05
C ARG A 25 -11.78 4.63 -2.67
N LEU A 26 -10.90 3.74 -3.12
CA LEU A 26 -11.30 2.46 -3.69
C LEU A 26 -11.95 1.57 -2.62
N LYS A 27 -12.90 0.74 -3.07
CA LYS A 27 -13.38 -0.37 -2.25
C LYS A 27 -12.24 -1.32 -1.92
N SER A 28 -12.42 -2.09 -0.84
CA SER A 28 -11.52 -3.15 -0.43
C SER A 28 -11.14 -4.04 -1.61
N PHE A 29 -9.84 -4.19 -1.80
CA PHE A 29 -9.24 -4.98 -2.87
C PHE A 29 -8.05 -5.77 -2.34
N ASP A 30 -7.75 -6.87 -3.04
CA ASP A 30 -6.54 -7.65 -2.87
C ASP A 30 -5.63 -7.52 -4.10
N ILE A 31 -4.34 -7.79 -3.92
CA ILE A 31 -3.37 -7.78 -5.01
C ILE A 31 -3.30 -9.18 -5.60
N ASP A 32 -3.91 -9.36 -6.77
CA ASP A 32 -3.92 -10.60 -7.55
C ASP A 32 -2.54 -10.90 -8.15
N LYS A 33 -1.88 -9.85 -8.68
CA LYS A 33 -0.54 -9.97 -9.27
C LYS A 33 0.34 -8.81 -8.88
N SER A 34 1.63 -9.07 -8.67
CA SER A 34 2.64 -8.04 -8.40
C SER A 34 3.97 -8.43 -9.04
N GLN A 35 4.44 -7.65 -10.01
CA GLN A 35 5.68 -7.92 -10.74
C GLN A 35 6.45 -6.64 -11.04
N ALA A 36 7.78 -6.74 -11.12
CA ALA A 36 8.61 -5.64 -11.60
C ALA A 36 8.74 -5.72 -13.12
N MET A 37 8.71 -4.58 -13.81
CA MET A 37 8.91 -4.50 -15.26
C MET A 37 9.58 -3.17 -15.62
N GLY A 38 10.00 -3.00 -16.88
CA GLY A 38 10.52 -1.72 -17.39
C GLY A 38 9.51 -0.60 -17.14
N CYS A 39 10.00 0.57 -16.74
CA CYS A 39 9.12 1.67 -16.39
C CYS A 39 8.50 2.29 -17.64
N SER A 40 7.16 2.33 -17.70
CA SER A 40 6.44 3.05 -18.75
C SER A 40 6.08 4.49 -18.37
N ILE A 41 6.30 4.88 -17.12
CA ILE A 41 6.03 6.24 -16.62
C ILE A 41 7.15 7.20 -17.04
N CYS A 42 8.40 6.73 -17.04
CA CYS A 42 9.54 7.56 -17.43
C CYS A 42 10.09 7.04 -18.77
N PRO A 43 9.76 7.67 -19.91
CA PRO A 43 10.23 7.23 -21.22
C PRO A 43 11.76 7.16 -21.29
N GLY A 44 12.29 6.06 -21.81
CA GLY A 44 13.74 5.88 -22.01
C GLY A 44 14.57 5.61 -20.74
N ALA A 45 13.96 5.50 -19.56
CA ALA A 45 14.67 5.20 -18.33
C ALA A 45 14.90 3.69 -18.12
N ASP A 46 16.10 3.30 -17.67
CA ASP A 46 16.47 1.90 -17.38
C ASP A 46 16.00 1.39 -15.99
N HIS A 47 15.27 2.22 -15.25
CA HIS A 47 14.74 1.81 -13.96
C HIS A 47 13.45 0.99 -14.09
N LYS A 48 13.12 0.23 -13.05
CA LYS A 48 11.92 -0.61 -13.01
C LYS A 48 10.71 0.14 -12.45
N MET A 49 9.51 -0.28 -12.85
CA MET A 49 8.26 0.01 -12.17
C MET A 49 7.66 -1.27 -11.58
N ARG A 50 6.80 -1.12 -10.57
CA ARG A 50 6.00 -2.20 -10.01
C ARG A 50 4.62 -2.18 -10.65
N TYR A 51 4.30 -3.23 -11.40
CA TYR A 51 2.98 -3.46 -11.97
C TYR A 51 2.18 -4.36 -11.02
N ARG A 52 0.96 -3.94 -10.68
CA ARG A 52 0.03 -4.69 -9.84
C ARG A 52 -1.35 -4.80 -10.48
N LEU A 53 -1.92 -5.99 -10.41
CA LEU A 53 -3.34 -6.22 -10.69
C LEU A 53 -4.08 -6.40 -9.37
N LEU A 54 -5.25 -5.78 -9.30
CA LEU A 54 -6.10 -5.76 -8.13
C LEU A 54 -7.41 -6.47 -8.45
N GLU A 55 -7.96 -7.13 -7.45
CA GLU A 55 -9.29 -7.72 -7.51
C GLU A 55 -10.14 -7.28 -6.32
N CYS A 56 -11.45 -7.21 -6.53
CA CYS A 56 -12.35 -6.77 -5.49
C CYS A 56 -12.41 -7.80 -4.34
N SER A 57 -12.22 -7.32 -3.11
CA SER A 57 -12.40 -8.09 -1.87
C SER A 57 -13.45 -7.46 -0.93
N SER A 58 -14.30 -6.62 -1.51
CA SER A 58 -15.42 -5.97 -0.83
C SER A 58 -16.48 -6.99 -0.40
N LYS A 59 -16.78 -7.03 0.90
CA LYS A 59 -17.90 -7.81 1.45
C LYS A 59 -19.24 -7.38 0.86
N THR A 60 -19.45 -6.07 0.69
CA THR A 60 -20.69 -5.56 0.10
C THR A 60 -20.88 -6.00 -1.34
N CYS A 61 -19.79 -6.20 -2.10
CA CYS A 61 -19.88 -6.78 -3.44
C CYS A 61 -20.11 -8.29 -3.41
N ALA A 62 -19.51 -9.00 -2.46
CA ALA A 62 -19.69 -10.44 -2.29
C ALA A 62 -21.12 -10.82 -1.84
N GLU A 63 -21.76 -9.97 -1.03
CA GLU A 63 -23.14 -10.17 -0.58
C GLU A 63 -24.16 -9.77 -1.65
N ALA A 64 -23.86 -8.75 -2.46
CA ALA A 64 -24.77 -8.28 -3.51
C ALA A 64 -24.90 -9.24 -4.70
N CYS A 65 -23.92 -10.13 -4.91
CA CYS A 65 -23.93 -11.03 -6.05
C CYS A 65 -23.23 -12.36 -5.74
N PRO A 66 -23.83 -13.51 -6.07
CA PRO A 66 -23.25 -14.83 -5.79
C PRO A 66 -22.03 -15.14 -6.65
N VAL A 67 -21.82 -14.41 -7.75
CA VAL A 67 -20.63 -14.55 -8.61
C VAL A 67 -19.55 -13.56 -8.22
N LYS A 68 -18.29 -13.91 -8.53
CA LYS A 68 -17.13 -13.05 -8.27
C LYS A 68 -17.33 -11.67 -8.91
N CYS A 69 -17.11 -10.63 -8.13
CA CYS A 69 -17.18 -9.24 -8.57
C CYS A 69 -16.29 -9.00 -9.80
N ALA A 70 -16.89 -8.41 -10.84
CA ALA A 70 -16.23 -8.22 -12.13
C ALA A 70 -15.19 -7.08 -12.14
N TRP A 71 -15.21 -6.23 -11.11
CA TRP A 71 -14.26 -5.13 -10.98
C TRP A 71 -12.82 -5.65 -10.87
N ARG A 72 -11.93 -5.05 -11.67
CA ARG A 72 -10.49 -5.23 -11.58
C ARG A 72 -9.80 -3.87 -11.54
N GLY A 73 -8.72 -3.78 -10.79
CA GLY A 73 -7.85 -2.62 -10.76
C GLY A 73 -6.48 -2.93 -11.36
N LYS A 74 -5.79 -1.89 -11.82
CA LYS A 74 -4.38 -1.94 -12.21
C LYS A 74 -3.68 -0.75 -11.59
N MET A 75 -2.53 -1.01 -11.00
CA MET A 75 -1.68 0.04 -10.44
C MET A 75 -0.26 -0.16 -10.94
N VAL A 76 0.33 0.90 -11.49
CA VAL A 76 1.75 0.95 -11.83
C VAL A 76 2.42 2.00 -10.97
N THR A 77 3.56 1.65 -10.36
CA THR A 77 4.32 2.55 -9.49
C THR A 77 5.77 2.58 -9.96
N CYS A 78 6.28 3.74 -10.37
CA CYS A 78 7.69 3.90 -10.68
C CYS A 78 8.54 3.62 -9.42
N LEU A 79 9.59 2.79 -9.51
CA LEU A 79 10.42 2.51 -8.35
C LEU A 79 11.43 3.61 -8.05
N ALA A 80 11.71 4.50 -9.01
CA ALA A 80 12.58 5.66 -8.82
C ALA A 80 11.78 6.88 -8.32
N SER A 81 10.93 7.47 -9.16
CA SER A 81 10.16 8.69 -8.83
C SER A 81 9.03 8.47 -7.84
N LYS A 82 8.60 7.22 -7.62
CA LYS A 82 7.42 6.84 -6.82
C LYS A 82 6.08 7.33 -7.38
N HIS A 83 6.06 7.93 -8.57
CA HIS A 83 4.83 8.26 -9.27
C HIS A 83 3.99 7.01 -9.55
N VAL A 84 2.67 7.18 -9.54
CA VAL A 84 1.69 6.12 -9.61
C VAL A 84 0.69 6.41 -10.74
N SER A 85 0.23 5.37 -11.41
CA SER A 85 -0.97 5.44 -12.25
C SER A 85 -1.91 4.31 -11.90
N ILE A 86 -3.18 4.63 -11.78
CA ILE A 86 -4.26 3.77 -11.29
C ILE A 86 -5.34 3.70 -12.36
N PHE A 87 -5.76 2.49 -12.66
CA PHE A 87 -6.77 2.20 -13.66
C PHE A 87 -7.75 1.17 -13.12
N GLU A 88 -8.94 1.13 -13.70
CA GLU A 88 -9.95 0.13 -13.40
C GLU A 88 -10.63 -0.42 -14.66
N SER A 89 -11.26 -1.56 -14.52
CA SER A 89 -12.05 -2.22 -15.55
C SER A 89 -13.20 -2.99 -14.91
N GLY A 90 -14.34 -3.04 -15.60
CA GLY A 90 -15.55 -3.65 -15.08
C GLY A 90 -16.25 -2.78 -14.04
N ALA A 91 -17.25 -3.34 -13.37
CA ALA A 91 -18.03 -2.66 -12.36
C ALA A 91 -18.07 -3.48 -11.07
N HIS A 92 -18.19 -2.79 -9.95
CA HIS A 92 -18.47 -3.44 -8.67
C HIS A 92 -19.90 -3.98 -8.64
N SER A 93 -20.10 -5.15 -8.02
CA SER A 93 -21.43 -5.75 -7.85
C SER A 93 -22.36 -4.95 -6.93
N SER A 94 -21.82 -4.02 -6.15
CA SER A 94 -22.56 -3.16 -5.23
C SER A 94 -22.04 -1.72 -5.36
N ALA A 95 -22.92 -0.74 -5.18
CA ALA A 95 -22.54 0.67 -5.06
C ALA A 95 -22.08 1.05 -3.63
N THR A 96 -22.44 0.25 -2.62
CA THR A 96 -22.19 0.58 -1.19
C THR A 96 -20.70 0.63 -0.88
N ALA A 97 -20.21 1.78 -0.43
CA ALA A 97 -18.80 1.96 -0.07
C ALA A 97 -18.33 0.88 0.93
N SER A 98 -17.11 0.40 0.72
CA SER A 98 -16.49 -0.60 1.60
C SER A 98 -14.97 -0.41 1.57
N PRO A 99 -14.46 0.74 2.01
CA PRO A 99 -13.04 1.07 1.90
C PRO A 99 -12.17 -0.01 2.55
N GLY A 100 -10.98 -0.19 1.99
CA GLY A 100 -10.00 -1.19 2.44
C GLY A 100 -9.62 -1.06 3.90
N ARG A 101 -9.00 -2.11 4.46
CA ARG A 101 -8.41 -2.03 5.82
C ARG A 101 -7.47 -0.82 5.89
N LYS A 102 -7.63 -0.02 6.94
CA LYS A 102 -6.78 1.13 7.25
C LYS A 102 -5.33 0.64 7.41
N LYS A 103 -4.47 1.02 6.47
CA LYS A 103 -3.01 0.76 6.49
C LYS A 103 -2.31 2.04 6.93
N LEU A 104 -1.08 1.92 7.44
CA LEU A 104 -0.25 3.09 7.69
C LEU A 104 -0.08 3.89 6.39
N SER A 105 -0.43 5.18 6.42
CA SER A 105 -0.24 6.08 5.28
C SER A 105 1.26 6.27 4.96
N LEU A 106 1.59 6.81 3.80
CA LEU A 106 2.96 7.15 3.43
C LEU A 106 3.59 8.10 4.44
N ALA A 107 2.85 9.12 4.87
CA ALA A 107 3.30 10.08 5.87
C ALA A 107 3.53 9.43 7.24
N GLN A 108 2.62 8.54 7.68
CA GLN A 108 2.78 7.79 8.92
C GLN A 108 3.99 6.85 8.85
N LYS A 109 4.20 6.16 7.72
CA LYS A 109 5.38 5.31 7.50
C LYS A 109 6.67 6.12 7.52
N ALA A 110 6.69 7.31 6.92
CA ALA A 110 7.86 8.19 6.94
C ALA A 110 8.22 8.59 8.38
N LEU A 111 7.23 9.02 9.19
CA LEU A 111 7.46 9.29 10.61
C LEU A 111 7.93 8.05 11.37
N CYS A 112 7.32 6.88 11.12
CA CYS A 112 7.74 5.64 11.77
C CYS A 112 9.20 5.29 11.45
N ARG A 113 9.66 5.48 10.20
CA ARG A 113 11.06 5.23 9.81
C ARG A 113 12.00 6.18 10.52
N ASP A 114 11.70 7.48 10.48
CA ASP A 114 12.50 8.52 11.14
C ASP A 114 12.66 8.24 12.65
N LEU A 115 11.54 7.99 13.35
CA LEU A 115 11.57 7.69 14.78
C LEU A 115 12.23 6.33 15.09
N ALA A 116 12.11 5.35 14.20
CA ALA A 116 12.79 4.07 14.35
C ALA A 116 14.31 4.20 14.14
N GLN A 117 14.76 5.03 13.21
CA GLN A 117 16.17 5.38 13.03
C GLN A 117 16.74 6.06 14.27
N ASN A 118 15.93 6.86 14.96
CA ASN A 118 16.25 7.45 16.26
C ASN A 118 16.04 6.47 17.45
N HIS A 119 15.97 5.16 17.18
CA HIS A 119 15.85 4.09 18.17
C HIS A 119 14.66 4.20 19.13
N LEU A 120 13.60 4.90 18.74
CA LEU A 120 12.40 4.99 19.57
C LEU A 120 11.61 3.67 19.57
N ARG A 121 11.16 3.27 20.75
CA ARG A 121 10.35 2.05 20.92
C ARG A 121 9.00 2.20 20.20
N PRO A 122 8.42 1.11 19.63
CA PRO A 122 7.16 1.17 18.88
C PRO A 122 5.98 1.83 19.61
N MET A 123 5.89 1.69 20.94
CA MET A 123 4.86 2.38 21.72
C MET A 123 5.02 3.91 21.68
N ARG A 124 6.25 4.42 21.83
CA ARG A 124 6.55 5.86 21.73
C ARG A 124 6.26 6.38 20.33
N ILE A 125 6.58 5.59 19.30
CA ILE A 125 6.24 5.90 17.90
C ILE A 125 4.72 6.00 17.73
N ARG A 126 3.94 5.06 18.28
CA ARG A 126 2.46 5.13 18.23
C ARG A 126 1.91 6.39 18.90
N HIS A 127 2.44 6.78 20.06
CA HIS A 127 2.03 8.03 20.70
C HIS A 127 2.40 9.27 19.86
N ALA A 128 3.57 9.26 19.22
CA ALA A 128 3.97 10.33 18.30
C ALA A 128 3.04 10.41 17.08
N LEU A 129 2.64 9.27 16.51
CA LEU A 129 1.64 9.22 15.43
C LEU A 129 0.31 9.85 15.88
N SER A 130 -0.16 9.48 17.07
CA SER A 130 -1.40 10.02 17.64
C SER A 130 -1.35 11.54 17.80
N ARG A 131 -0.23 12.09 18.27
CA ARG A 131 -0.07 13.54 18.45
C ARG A 131 0.09 14.29 17.13
N LYS A 132 0.87 13.75 16.19
CA LYS A 132 1.23 14.45 14.95
C LYS A 132 0.10 14.47 13.93
N PHE A 133 -0.62 13.35 13.80
CA PHE A 133 -1.67 13.22 12.78
C PHE A 133 -3.06 13.45 13.34
N ALA A 134 -3.21 13.60 14.67
CA ALA A 134 -4.48 13.76 15.38
C ALA A 134 -5.63 12.90 14.80
N PRO A 135 -5.40 11.59 14.52
CA PRO A 135 -6.44 10.78 13.91
C PRO A 135 -7.62 10.65 14.87
N PRO A 136 -8.87 10.56 14.37
CA PRO A 136 -9.98 10.06 15.16
C PRO A 136 -9.57 8.78 15.91
N PRO A 137 -10.11 8.50 17.11
CA PRO A 137 -9.71 7.34 17.90
C PRO A 137 -9.73 6.01 17.11
N ASP A 138 -10.69 5.88 16.19
CA ASP A 138 -10.89 4.71 15.31
C ASP A 138 -9.95 4.65 14.09
N ASP A 139 -9.14 5.69 13.88
CA ASP A 139 -8.15 5.81 12.80
C ASP A 139 -6.71 5.64 13.28
N LEU A 140 -6.49 5.54 14.60
CA LEU A 140 -5.16 5.32 15.14
C LEU A 140 -4.69 3.89 14.84
N PRO A 141 -3.53 3.69 14.19
CA PRO A 141 -3.04 2.36 13.91
C PRO A 141 -2.85 1.56 15.21
N PRO A 142 -3.28 0.28 15.23
CA PRO A 142 -3.01 -0.62 16.34
C PRO A 142 -1.51 -0.73 16.61
N LEU A 143 -1.12 -0.88 17.87
CA LEU A 143 0.29 -1.03 18.25
C LEU A 143 0.98 -2.15 17.47
N LYS A 144 0.30 -3.28 17.30
CA LYS A 144 0.80 -4.43 16.53
C LYS A 144 1.16 -4.05 15.09
N THR A 145 0.40 -3.16 14.46
CA THR A 145 0.69 -2.65 13.11
C THR A 145 1.98 -1.82 13.09
N VAL A 146 2.17 -0.94 14.08
CA VAL A 146 3.39 -0.13 14.22
C VAL A 146 4.59 -1.02 14.52
N GLN A 147 4.46 -1.97 15.44
CA GLN A 147 5.51 -2.95 15.78
C GLN A 147 5.93 -3.77 14.56
N ASN A 148 4.98 -4.34 13.83
CA ASN A 148 5.27 -5.14 12.64
C ASN A 148 6.03 -4.33 11.59
N PHE A 149 5.61 -3.08 11.36
CA PHE A 149 6.27 -2.19 10.41
C PHE A 149 7.71 -1.86 10.84
N VAL A 150 7.90 -1.39 12.08
CA VAL A 150 9.21 -0.99 12.60
C VAL A 150 10.17 -2.18 12.65
N ASN A 151 9.72 -3.36 13.08
CA ASN A 151 10.54 -4.58 13.14
C ASN A 151 10.94 -5.07 11.74
N HIS A 152 10.06 -4.96 10.75
CA HIS A 152 10.41 -5.28 9.37
C HIS A 152 11.43 -4.29 8.81
N PHE A 153 11.22 -2.98 9.04
CA PHE A 153 12.14 -1.93 8.61
C PHE A 153 13.54 -2.10 9.24
N GLY A 154 13.62 -2.33 10.55
CA GLY A 154 14.90 -2.53 11.25
C GLY A 154 15.71 -3.71 10.69
N ARG A 155 15.04 -4.85 10.42
CA ARG A 155 15.69 -6.04 9.83
C ARG A 155 16.17 -5.83 8.40
N THR A 156 15.45 -5.04 7.60
CA THR A 156 15.71 -4.94 6.15
C THR A 156 16.56 -3.73 5.76
N GLN A 157 16.59 -2.67 6.57
CA GLN A 157 17.19 -1.39 6.21
C GLN A 157 18.18 -0.85 7.24
N MET A 158 18.14 -1.31 8.50
CA MET A 158 19.06 -0.87 9.55
C MET A 158 20.12 -1.91 9.90
N ALA A 159 20.18 -3.03 9.15
CA ALA A 159 21.09 -4.15 9.39
C ALA A 159 21.08 -4.65 10.85
N ASN A 160 19.94 -4.58 11.56
CA ASN A 160 19.74 -5.23 12.86
C ASN A 160 19.60 -6.76 12.68
N ASN A 161 20.60 -7.37 12.05
CA ASN A 161 20.84 -8.80 12.04
C ASN A 161 21.68 -9.11 13.28
N ASP A 162 21.07 -9.05 14.45
CA ASP A 162 21.67 -9.65 15.65
C ASP A 162 21.63 -11.17 15.47
N ARG A 163 22.58 -11.72 14.71
CA ARG A 163 23.02 -13.08 14.95
C ARG A 163 23.68 -13.04 16.31
N VAL A 164 22.98 -13.57 17.32
CA VAL A 164 23.56 -13.89 18.61
C VAL A 164 24.76 -14.79 18.33
N THR A 165 25.97 -14.22 18.26
CA THR A 165 27.20 -14.99 18.37
C THR A 165 27.20 -15.51 19.79
N ALA A 166 26.80 -16.78 19.93
CA ALA A 166 26.99 -17.54 21.14
C ALA A 166 28.50 -17.62 21.39
N SER A 167 29.04 -16.64 22.11
CA SER A 167 30.34 -16.76 22.75
C SER A 167 30.16 -17.72 23.92
N ARG A 168 30.41 -19.01 23.68
CA ARG A 168 30.82 -19.93 24.73
C ARG A 168 32.29 -19.61 25.04
N ILE A 169 32.53 -19.13 26.25
CA ILE A 169 33.73 -19.47 27.02
C ILE A 169 33.21 -20.13 28.29
#